data_AF-A0A075MWD5-F1
#
_entry.id   AF-A0A075MWD5-F1
#
_cell.length_a   1.000
_cell.length_b   1.000
_cell.length_c   1.000
_cell.angle_alpha   90.00
_cell.angle_beta   90.00
_cell.angle_gamma   90.00
#
_symmetry.space_group_name_H-M   'P 1'
#
loop_
_entity.id
_entity.type
_entity.pdbx_description
1 polymer ?
#
loop_
_entity_poly.entity_id
_entity_poly.type
_entity_poly.pdbx_seq_one_letter_code
_entity_poly.pdbx_strand_id
1 'polypeptide(L)'
;MVRTDDSSLLTGIKTDAVLYSETPGFRVTWIEWDSDFRNSGLQIQDLVVSVDGKSLDPFLKPGKMSPGIGQYGEYMYWQQMGAKPEQEIALGVLRNEGAEKLEIKGKIHSSRFYYDKQGRPALAPGGPSTIFPKDDFSDAWSGWYEKFVWKLSYLLDGAWDRQNINSRQELKEQEEHKERIDFLLKNYPGPFADAALADWTAAINLLEGKKADSIDLEYREIGAKRVELVKQEAAKAWNSFKGEISAQTIPAFPAAKIESRDQFVDKIVELPWITPRDNIINDLGKTYAVVGSQYDGYYFVLLSSPEVYRFYDAMYRYKAQVNPRLGERYQYVGRITDEPRMITFRGSPVSGLLVQALAGRAGEEEFFVDVRKTNEKGKSDFAGEAAITKFSTSTLPDDASPAQVMEEMIRAVKFADDASWKKLFADWRAITYDDGHSILDSSYAPSSYSLSSEWERSRQVIVGMVYDVRVDKVGRIRRIVKSDPKTNLPSVDEVVVFLDHYGLFDGEYRTFLNLNVHRRWTLQRLNEGPWKITSVQSV
;
A
#
# COMPACT_ATOMS: atom_id res chain seq x y z
N MET A 1 18.57 -44.06 -3.74
CA MET A 1 19.80 -44.24 -2.92
C MET A 1 20.10 -42.92 -2.24
N VAL A 2 20.58 -42.94 -0.99
CA VAL A 2 21.01 -41.74 -0.25
C VAL A 2 22.50 -41.89 0.05
N ARG A 3 23.27 -40.82 -0.19
CA ARG A 3 24.66 -40.69 0.29
C ARG A 3 24.72 -39.55 1.29
N THR A 4 25.52 -39.71 2.34
CA THR A 4 25.70 -38.67 3.36
C THR A 4 27.13 -38.14 3.36
N ASP A 5 27.29 -36.89 3.75
CA ASP A 5 28.58 -36.28 4.08
C ASP A 5 28.58 -35.87 5.56
N ASP A 6 29.20 -36.71 6.38
CA ASP A 6 29.27 -36.52 7.85
C ASP A 6 30.20 -35.36 8.26
N SER A 7 30.94 -34.77 7.31
CA SER A 7 31.73 -33.57 7.57
C SER A 7 30.88 -32.30 7.61
N SER A 8 29.64 -32.37 7.12
CA SER A 8 28.69 -31.26 7.04
C SER A 8 27.39 -31.60 7.76
N LEU A 9 27.30 -31.20 9.04
CA LEU A 9 26.09 -31.35 9.85
C LEU A 9 25.18 -30.13 9.68
N LEU A 10 23.88 -30.37 9.52
CA LEU A 10 22.86 -29.34 9.29
C LEU A 10 21.59 -29.66 10.07
N THR A 11 20.86 -28.63 10.48
CA THR A 11 19.48 -28.76 10.98
C THR A 11 18.47 -28.88 9.84
N GLY A 12 18.82 -28.40 8.64
CA GLY A 12 17.90 -28.30 7.51
C GLY A 12 16.87 -27.18 7.68
N ILE A 13 17.13 -26.19 8.54
CA ILE A 13 16.35 -24.95 8.60
C ILE A 13 17.14 -23.81 7.96
N LYS A 14 16.46 -22.81 7.41
CA LYS A 14 17.05 -21.55 6.96
C LYS A 14 16.56 -20.44 7.86
N THR A 15 17.44 -19.49 8.18
CA THR A 15 17.11 -18.38 9.07
C THR A 15 17.61 -17.04 8.54
N ASP A 16 17.06 -15.95 9.10
CA ASP A 16 17.57 -14.59 8.97
C ASP A 16 17.91 -14.05 10.38
N ALA A 17 19.05 -13.38 10.52
CA ALA A 17 19.43 -12.75 11.78
C ALA A 17 18.59 -11.50 12.07
N VAL A 18 17.97 -11.47 13.25
CA VAL A 18 17.24 -10.32 13.80
C VAL A 18 18.10 -9.70 14.91
N LEU A 19 18.74 -8.58 14.60
CA LEU A 19 19.76 -7.96 15.48
C LEU A 19 19.20 -6.84 16.37
N TYR A 20 18.21 -6.09 15.88
CA TYR A 20 17.75 -4.84 16.48
C TYR A 20 16.35 -4.97 17.10
N SER A 21 16.12 -6.09 17.79
CA SER A 21 14.92 -6.38 18.59
C SER A 21 15.26 -6.40 20.08
N GLU A 22 14.24 -6.31 20.94
CA GLU A 22 14.43 -6.46 22.40
C GLU A 22 15.08 -7.80 22.77
N THR A 23 14.83 -8.84 21.96
CA THR A 23 15.50 -10.13 22.05
C THR A 23 16.02 -10.47 20.65
N PRO A 24 17.33 -10.39 20.40
CA PRO A 24 17.88 -10.76 19.11
C PRO A 24 17.81 -12.27 18.93
N GLY A 25 17.76 -12.75 17.69
CA GLY A 25 17.65 -14.17 17.39
C GLY A 25 17.80 -14.48 15.91
N PHE A 26 17.59 -15.74 15.55
CA PHE A 26 17.53 -16.20 14.16
C PHE A 26 16.08 -16.53 13.80
N ARG A 27 15.44 -15.72 12.96
CA ARG A 27 14.07 -15.95 12.49
C ARG A 27 14.09 -17.07 11.46
N VAL A 28 13.28 -18.10 11.63
CA VAL A 28 13.12 -19.19 10.65
C VAL A 28 12.44 -18.66 9.40
N THR A 29 13.09 -18.80 8.24
CA THR A 29 12.57 -18.38 6.93
C THR A 29 12.15 -19.56 6.05
N TRP A 30 12.69 -20.75 6.32
CA TRP A 30 12.32 -21.98 5.63
C TRP A 30 12.72 -23.22 6.45
N ILE A 31 12.04 -24.33 6.21
CA ILE A 31 12.38 -25.64 6.77
C ILE A 31 12.44 -26.61 5.59
N GLU A 32 13.59 -27.25 5.36
CA GLU A 32 13.77 -28.18 4.24
C GLU A 32 12.83 -29.40 4.37
N TRP A 33 12.49 -30.01 3.24
CA TRP A 33 11.52 -31.13 3.20
C TRP A 33 11.99 -32.36 3.98
N ASP A 34 13.30 -32.57 4.10
CA ASP A 34 13.95 -33.69 4.76
C ASP A 34 14.51 -33.35 6.15
N SER A 35 14.20 -32.15 6.67
CA SER A 35 14.54 -31.73 8.02
C SER A 35 13.62 -32.39 9.06
N ASP A 36 14.19 -32.89 10.15
CA ASP A 36 13.44 -33.42 11.29
C ASP A 36 12.58 -32.33 11.97
N PHE A 37 12.96 -31.06 11.82
CA PHE A 37 12.22 -29.93 12.38
C PHE A 37 10.87 -29.70 11.71
N ARG A 38 10.64 -30.21 10.50
CA ARG A 38 9.39 -30.00 9.75
C ARG A 38 8.16 -30.55 10.47
N ASN A 39 8.32 -31.63 11.25
CA ASN A 39 7.24 -32.25 12.03
C ASN A 39 7.38 -32.03 13.55
N SER A 40 8.33 -31.19 13.96
CA SER A 40 8.63 -30.92 15.38
C SER A 40 7.71 -29.88 16.03
N GLY A 41 6.92 -29.18 15.23
CA GLY A 41 6.15 -28.01 15.65
C GLY A 41 6.87 -26.68 15.45
N LEU A 42 8.10 -26.67 14.91
CA LEU A 42 8.78 -25.47 14.43
C LEU A 42 7.98 -24.84 13.28
N GLN A 43 7.84 -23.53 13.29
CA GLN A 43 7.12 -22.77 12.26
C GLN A 43 8.03 -21.75 11.59
N ILE A 44 7.72 -21.41 10.34
CA ILE A 44 8.30 -20.23 9.69
C ILE A 44 7.90 -18.99 10.52
N GLN A 45 8.79 -18.00 10.62
CA GLN A 45 8.75 -16.80 11.47
C GLN A 45 9.04 -17.01 12.97
N ASP A 46 9.20 -18.24 13.44
CA ASP A 46 9.70 -18.49 14.79
C ASP A 46 11.08 -17.86 14.97
N LEU A 47 11.31 -17.22 16.13
CA LEU A 47 12.60 -16.61 16.46
C LEU A 47 13.39 -17.54 17.38
N VAL A 48 14.44 -18.16 16.85
CA VAL A 48 15.34 -19.04 17.61
C VAL A 48 16.33 -18.20 18.41
N VAL A 49 16.33 -18.35 19.73
CA VAL A 49 17.15 -17.54 20.66
C VAL A 49 18.18 -18.39 21.42
N SER A 50 18.00 -19.71 21.49
CA SER A 50 18.94 -20.62 22.14
C SER A 50 18.97 -22.02 21.54
N VAL A 51 20.07 -22.74 21.74
CA VAL A 51 20.24 -24.16 21.41
C VAL A 51 20.73 -24.89 22.66
N ASP A 52 20.03 -25.95 23.07
CA ASP A 52 20.32 -26.72 24.29
C ASP A 52 20.51 -25.83 25.53
N GLY A 53 19.66 -24.81 25.66
CA GLY A 53 19.69 -23.82 26.73
C GLY A 53 20.83 -22.77 26.63
N LYS A 54 21.70 -22.84 25.63
CA LYS A 54 22.76 -21.84 25.39
C LYS A 54 22.27 -20.73 24.48
N SER A 55 22.42 -19.47 24.91
CA SER A 55 22.03 -18.29 24.13
C SER A 55 22.80 -18.19 22.80
N LEU A 56 22.10 -17.75 21.76
CA LEU A 56 22.66 -17.47 20.44
C LEU A 56 23.14 -16.01 20.27
N ASP A 57 22.96 -15.14 21.26
CA ASP A 57 23.42 -13.73 21.23
C ASP A 57 24.89 -13.55 20.81
N PRO A 58 25.86 -14.41 21.23
CA PRO A 58 27.25 -14.24 20.82
C PRO A 58 27.49 -14.32 19.31
N PHE A 59 26.57 -14.94 18.57
CA PHE A 59 26.61 -15.13 17.12
C PHE A 59 25.86 -14.02 16.37
N LEU A 60 25.19 -13.10 17.08
CA LEU A 60 24.39 -12.02 16.52
C LEU A 60 25.14 -10.69 16.62
N LYS A 61 26.06 -10.45 15.69
CA LYS A 61 26.88 -9.22 15.65
C LYS A 61 26.64 -8.44 14.36
N PRO A 62 26.30 -7.14 14.44
CA PRO A 62 26.19 -6.28 13.27
C PRO A 62 27.42 -6.34 12.36
N GLY A 63 27.18 -6.46 11.05
CA GLY A 63 28.23 -6.44 10.03
C GLY A 63 29.16 -7.66 9.98
N LYS A 64 28.88 -8.73 10.75
CA LYS A 64 29.65 -9.98 10.70
C LYS A 64 28.77 -11.14 10.28
N MET A 65 29.16 -11.87 9.23
CA MET A 65 28.62 -13.20 8.98
C MET A 65 29.15 -14.13 10.07
N SER A 66 28.29 -14.57 10.98
CA SER A 66 28.62 -15.54 12.01
C SER A 66 28.02 -16.89 11.63
N PRO A 67 28.75 -18.02 11.80
CA PRO A 67 28.17 -19.34 11.63
C PRO A 67 27.10 -19.53 12.72
N GLY A 68 25.84 -19.44 12.31
CA GLY A 68 24.66 -19.58 13.16
C GLY A 68 23.74 -20.66 12.61
N ILE A 69 22.74 -21.04 13.41
CA ILE A 69 21.75 -22.04 13.04
C ILE A 69 21.00 -21.59 11.78
N GLY A 70 20.98 -22.44 10.75
CA GLY A 70 20.34 -22.17 9.47
C GLY A 70 20.93 -21.02 8.64
N GLN A 71 22.13 -20.55 9.00
CA GLN A 71 22.91 -19.59 8.23
C GLN A 71 23.91 -20.29 7.30
N TYR A 72 24.45 -19.53 6.34
CA TYR A 72 25.61 -20.00 5.58
C TYR A 72 26.77 -20.33 6.55
N GLY A 73 27.27 -21.57 6.49
CA GLY A 73 28.32 -22.05 7.39
C GLY A 73 27.84 -22.70 8.69
N GLU A 74 26.54 -23.04 8.81
CA GLU A 74 25.99 -23.78 9.97
C GLU A 74 26.84 -25.00 10.37
N TYR A 75 27.37 -25.76 9.40
CA TYR A 75 28.23 -26.90 9.69
C TYR A 75 29.44 -26.55 10.56
N MET A 76 30.01 -25.34 10.44
CA MET A 76 31.11 -24.88 11.28
C MET A 76 30.67 -24.69 12.74
N TYR A 77 29.44 -24.21 12.96
CA TYR A 77 28.85 -24.10 14.29
C TYR A 77 28.76 -25.49 14.93
N TRP A 78 28.22 -26.48 14.22
CA TRP A 78 28.09 -27.84 14.75
C TRP A 78 29.42 -28.53 15.00
N GLN A 79 30.41 -28.30 14.14
CA GLN A 79 31.79 -28.76 14.36
C GLN A 79 32.40 -28.15 15.63
N GLN A 80 32.24 -26.84 15.85
CA GLN A 80 32.72 -26.17 17.08
C GLN A 80 32.03 -26.69 18.33
N MET A 81 30.75 -27.06 18.22
CA MET A 81 29.98 -27.63 19.31
C MET A 81 30.24 -29.13 19.54
N GLY A 82 31.05 -29.78 18.67
CA GLY A 82 31.37 -31.20 18.77
C GLY A 82 30.18 -32.13 18.55
N ALA A 83 29.19 -31.67 17.77
CA ALA A 83 27.95 -32.40 17.55
C ALA A 83 28.14 -33.61 16.63
N LYS A 84 27.22 -34.58 16.70
CA LYS A 84 27.29 -35.84 15.93
C LYS A 84 26.09 -35.98 14.99
N PRO A 85 26.22 -36.75 13.89
CA PRO A 85 25.05 -37.13 13.09
C PRO A 85 23.94 -37.74 13.93
N GLU A 86 22.69 -37.40 13.63
CA GLU A 86 21.46 -37.86 14.31
C GLU A 86 21.33 -37.44 15.78
N GLN A 87 22.18 -36.52 16.25
CA GLN A 87 22.06 -35.96 17.59
C GLN A 87 20.78 -35.12 17.70
N GLU A 88 19.97 -35.41 18.72
CA GLU A 88 18.83 -34.57 19.10
C GLU A 88 19.33 -33.28 19.77
N ILE A 89 18.76 -32.16 19.37
CA ILE A 89 18.98 -30.82 19.93
C ILE A 89 17.65 -30.20 20.30
N ALA A 90 17.66 -29.24 21.23
CA ALA A 90 16.50 -28.44 21.61
C ALA A 90 16.70 -26.97 21.22
N LEU A 91 15.81 -26.44 20.38
CA LEU A 91 15.73 -25.03 20.04
C LEU A 91 14.82 -24.31 21.03
N GLY A 92 15.35 -23.27 21.68
CA GLY A 92 14.52 -22.31 22.42
C GLY A 92 14.00 -21.24 21.47
N VAL A 93 12.68 -21.15 21.37
CA VAL A 93 11.98 -20.37 20.35
C VAL A 93 11.04 -19.36 20.99
N LEU A 94 11.03 -18.15 20.42
CA LEU A 94 10.03 -17.13 20.67
C LEU A 94 9.06 -17.07 19.48
N ARG A 95 7.77 -17.26 19.76
CA ARG A 95 6.69 -17.19 18.76
C ARG A 95 5.79 -15.99 19.05
N ASN A 96 5.12 -15.47 18.02
CA ASN A 96 4.18 -14.34 18.13
C ASN A 96 4.81 -13.12 18.83
N GLU A 97 5.95 -12.65 18.33
CA GLU A 97 6.72 -11.52 18.90
C GLU A 97 7.14 -11.72 20.37
N GLY A 98 7.30 -12.99 20.78
CA GLY A 98 7.72 -13.37 22.14
C GLY A 98 6.58 -13.53 23.15
N ALA A 99 5.33 -13.55 22.69
CA ALA A 99 4.19 -13.91 23.54
C ALA A 99 4.27 -15.37 24.02
N GLU A 100 4.85 -16.25 23.21
CA GLU A 100 5.03 -17.66 23.53
C GLU A 100 6.51 -18.02 23.55
N LYS A 101 6.92 -18.77 24.58
CA LYS A 101 8.25 -19.37 24.68
C LYS A 101 8.10 -20.88 24.56
N LEU A 102 8.75 -21.46 23.56
CA LEU A 102 8.65 -22.86 23.22
C LEU A 102 10.04 -23.52 23.23
N GLU A 103 10.08 -24.79 23.57
CA GLU A 103 11.24 -25.65 23.35
C GLU A 103 10.87 -26.66 22.27
N ILE A 104 11.61 -26.67 21.17
CA ILE A 104 11.32 -27.49 19.99
C ILE A 104 12.50 -28.41 19.72
N LYS A 105 12.23 -29.72 19.69
CA LYS A 105 13.27 -30.75 19.54
C LYS A 105 13.32 -31.28 18.12
N GLY A 106 14.53 -31.54 17.65
CA GLY A 106 14.77 -32.16 16.35
C GLY A 106 16.20 -32.64 16.25
N LYS A 107 16.48 -33.43 15.22
CA LYS A 107 17.81 -33.97 14.97
C LYS A 107 18.61 -33.14 13.97
N ILE A 108 19.91 -33.07 14.20
CA ILE A 108 20.87 -32.65 13.18
C ILE A 108 21.26 -33.84 12.32
N HIS A 109 21.44 -33.61 11.03
CA HIS A 109 21.77 -34.66 10.07
C HIS A 109 22.98 -34.27 9.24
N SER A 110 23.71 -35.28 8.78
CA SER A 110 24.71 -35.12 7.73
C SER A 110 24.05 -34.63 6.45
N SER A 111 24.74 -33.81 5.65
CA SER A 111 24.26 -33.40 4.32
C SER A 111 23.92 -34.62 3.47
N ARG A 112 22.75 -34.64 2.85
CA ARG A 112 22.21 -35.77 2.09
C ARG A 112 22.23 -35.49 0.59
N PHE A 113 22.63 -36.49 -0.18
CA PHE A 113 22.60 -36.49 -1.64
C PHE A 113 21.76 -37.66 -2.13
N TYR A 114 20.78 -37.36 -2.97
CA TYR A 114 19.80 -38.34 -3.43
C TYR A 114 20.10 -38.78 -4.85
N TYR A 115 19.86 -40.06 -5.12
CA TYR A 115 20.03 -40.65 -6.44
C TYR A 115 18.86 -41.57 -6.79
N ASP A 116 18.43 -41.55 -8.04
CA ASP A 116 17.37 -42.41 -8.57
C ASP A 116 17.84 -43.87 -8.73
N LYS A 117 16.97 -44.73 -9.27
CA LYS A 117 17.27 -46.16 -9.48
C LYS A 117 18.38 -46.38 -10.53
N GLN A 118 18.62 -45.40 -11.40
CA GLN A 118 19.65 -45.42 -12.43
C GLN A 118 20.96 -44.74 -11.97
N GLY A 119 21.03 -44.30 -10.71
CA GLY A 119 22.20 -43.64 -10.14
C GLY A 119 22.36 -42.18 -10.57
N ARG A 120 21.34 -41.56 -11.16
CA ARG A 120 21.35 -40.12 -11.49
C ARG A 120 20.97 -39.31 -10.26
N PRO A 121 21.53 -38.10 -10.06
CA PRO A 121 21.13 -37.23 -8.96
C PRO A 121 19.62 -36.95 -8.99
N ALA A 122 18.97 -37.01 -7.84
CA ALA A 122 17.53 -36.83 -7.67
C ALA A 122 17.25 -35.78 -6.59
N LEU A 123 16.02 -35.27 -6.54
CA LEU A 123 15.59 -34.34 -5.48
C LEU A 123 15.34 -35.03 -4.13
N ALA A 124 14.95 -36.30 -4.16
CA ALA A 124 14.59 -37.09 -2.99
C ALA A 124 14.73 -38.59 -3.26
N PRO A 125 14.71 -39.47 -2.23
CA PRO A 125 14.62 -40.91 -2.43
C PRO A 125 13.35 -41.27 -3.21
N GLY A 126 13.52 -41.82 -4.42
CA GLY A 126 12.38 -42.14 -5.29
C GLY A 126 11.75 -40.93 -5.98
N GLY A 127 12.31 -39.73 -5.79
CA GLY A 127 11.89 -38.50 -6.46
C GLY A 127 12.42 -38.36 -7.89
N PRO A 128 12.04 -37.28 -8.59
CA PRO A 128 12.52 -37.02 -9.94
C PRO A 128 14.03 -36.74 -9.97
N SER A 129 14.65 -37.07 -11.12
CA SER A 129 16.03 -36.71 -11.42
C SER A 129 16.17 -35.19 -11.54
N THR A 130 17.28 -34.64 -11.04
CA THR A 130 17.46 -33.19 -10.93
C THR A 130 17.49 -32.48 -12.28
N ILE A 131 18.20 -33.06 -13.26
CA ILE A 131 18.47 -32.42 -14.57
C ILE A 131 17.62 -33.03 -15.69
N PHE A 132 17.64 -34.36 -15.87
CA PHE A 132 16.90 -35.06 -16.92
C PHE A 132 16.38 -36.43 -16.47
N PRO A 133 15.20 -36.88 -16.95
CA PRO A 133 14.30 -36.18 -17.89
C PRO A 133 13.57 -34.97 -17.26
N LYS A 134 12.98 -34.12 -18.11
CA LYS A 134 12.14 -33.00 -17.68
C LYS A 134 10.66 -33.37 -17.54
N ASP A 135 10.30 -34.60 -17.91
CA ASP A 135 8.94 -35.15 -17.83
C ASP A 135 7.87 -34.23 -18.44
N ASP A 136 8.11 -33.84 -19.69
CA ASP A 136 7.27 -32.93 -20.51
C ASP A 136 7.14 -31.48 -20.02
N PHE A 137 7.83 -31.09 -18.95
CA PHE A 137 7.94 -29.69 -18.52
C PHE A 137 9.09 -28.95 -19.23
N SER A 138 8.97 -27.61 -19.31
CA SER A 138 9.98 -26.73 -19.92
C SER A 138 11.30 -26.69 -19.14
N ASP A 139 11.22 -26.73 -17.81
CA ASP A 139 12.36 -26.60 -16.88
C ASP A 139 12.72 -27.92 -16.19
N ALA A 140 14.00 -28.14 -15.92
CA ALA A 140 14.49 -29.26 -15.11
C ALA A 140 13.95 -29.18 -13.68
N TRP A 141 13.82 -30.33 -13.01
CA TRP A 141 13.22 -30.41 -11.67
C TRP A 141 13.97 -29.62 -10.61
N SER A 142 15.32 -29.60 -10.63
CA SER A 142 16.09 -28.78 -9.70
C SER A 142 15.86 -27.28 -9.92
N GLY A 143 15.83 -26.83 -11.18
CA GLY A 143 15.60 -25.43 -11.50
C GLY A 143 14.19 -24.95 -11.14
N TRP A 144 13.19 -25.82 -11.29
CA TRP A 144 11.84 -25.53 -10.80
C TRP A 144 11.78 -25.50 -9.27
N TYR A 145 12.32 -26.52 -8.60
CA TYR A 145 12.23 -26.65 -7.14
C TYR A 145 12.94 -25.48 -6.42
N GLU A 146 14.08 -25.03 -6.94
CA GLU A 146 14.78 -23.85 -6.42
C GLU A 146 13.92 -22.58 -6.50
N LYS A 147 13.33 -22.29 -7.67
CA LYS A 147 12.42 -21.14 -7.86
C LYS A 147 11.17 -21.25 -6.96
N PHE A 148 10.60 -22.44 -6.90
CA PHE A 148 9.43 -22.76 -6.10
C PHE A 148 9.70 -22.52 -4.60
N VAL A 149 10.76 -23.12 -4.04
CA VAL A 149 11.15 -22.91 -2.64
C VAL A 149 11.49 -21.46 -2.35
N TRP A 150 12.25 -20.79 -3.23
CA TRP A 150 12.57 -19.38 -3.06
C TRP A 150 11.30 -18.54 -2.92
N LYS A 151 10.33 -18.74 -3.82
CA LYS A 151 9.07 -18.02 -3.79
C LYS A 151 8.23 -18.32 -2.56
N LEU A 152 8.08 -19.60 -2.20
CA LEU A 152 7.31 -20.02 -1.03
C LEU A 152 7.94 -19.53 0.28
N SER A 153 9.26 -19.59 0.40
CA SER A 153 9.97 -19.08 1.57
C SER A 153 9.68 -17.60 1.79
N TYR A 154 9.69 -16.81 0.71
CA TYR A 154 9.35 -15.40 0.78
C TYR A 154 7.89 -15.17 1.18
N LEU A 155 6.94 -15.89 0.55
CA LEU A 155 5.51 -15.75 0.84
C LEU A 155 5.18 -16.09 2.30
N LEU A 156 5.68 -17.23 2.79
CA LEU A 156 5.41 -17.74 4.13
C LEU A 156 6.19 -17.01 5.24
N ASP A 157 7.38 -16.47 4.93
CA ASP A 157 8.18 -15.61 5.84
C ASP A 157 7.62 -14.17 5.95
N GLY A 158 6.29 -14.02 5.85
CA GLY A 158 5.62 -12.77 6.19
C GLY A 158 5.65 -11.73 5.07
N ALA A 159 5.64 -12.15 3.80
CA ALA A 159 5.43 -11.24 2.67
C ALA A 159 4.17 -10.38 2.85
N TRP A 160 3.14 -10.95 3.48
CA TRP A 160 1.90 -10.26 3.82
C TRP A 160 2.10 -9.03 4.72
N ASP A 161 3.13 -9.05 5.58
CA ASP A 161 3.44 -7.97 6.51
C ASP A 161 4.41 -6.93 5.91
N ARG A 162 5.06 -7.23 4.78
CA ARG A 162 6.12 -6.40 4.14
C ARG A 162 5.64 -5.55 2.95
N GLN A 163 4.36 -5.57 2.60
CA GLN A 163 3.73 -4.77 1.52
C GLN A 163 4.34 -4.91 0.11
N ASN A 164 5.11 -5.97 -0.14
CA ASN A 164 5.87 -6.13 -1.38
C ASN A 164 5.29 -7.20 -2.32
N ILE A 165 3.99 -7.49 -2.19
CA ILE A 165 3.30 -8.46 -3.05
C ILE A 165 1.92 -7.96 -3.48
N ASN A 166 1.47 -8.44 -4.65
CA ASN A 166 0.08 -8.40 -5.06
C ASN A 166 -0.51 -9.80 -4.90
N SER A 167 -1.29 -10.04 -3.85
CA SER A 167 -1.73 -11.38 -3.49
C SER A 167 -2.50 -12.10 -4.58
N ARG A 168 -3.21 -11.37 -5.45
CA ARG A 168 -4.00 -11.94 -6.55
C ARG A 168 -3.13 -12.34 -7.74
N GLN A 169 -2.14 -11.52 -8.06
CA GLN A 169 -1.15 -11.90 -9.07
C GLN A 169 -0.36 -13.11 -8.58
N GLU A 170 0.09 -13.08 -7.33
CA GLU A 170 0.81 -14.18 -6.70
C GLU A 170 0.01 -15.48 -6.67
N LEU A 171 -1.30 -15.41 -6.36
CA LEU A 171 -2.17 -16.58 -6.37
C LEU A 171 -2.20 -17.23 -7.74
N LYS A 172 -2.37 -16.43 -8.80
CA LYS A 172 -2.35 -16.91 -10.18
C LYS A 172 -1.01 -17.55 -10.54
N GLU A 173 0.11 -16.94 -10.15
CA GLU A 173 1.45 -17.52 -10.35
C GLU A 173 1.60 -18.86 -9.62
N GLN A 174 1.04 -19.01 -8.42
CA GLN A 174 1.07 -20.28 -7.68
C GLN A 174 0.16 -21.35 -8.31
N GLU A 175 -0.97 -20.98 -8.91
CA GLU A 175 -1.85 -21.91 -9.62
C GLU A 175 -1.14 -22.58 -10.82
N GLU A 176 -0.19 -21.90 -11.46
CA GLU A 176 0.63 -22.46 -12.55
C GLU A 176 1.51 -23.64 -12.09
N HIS A 177 1.80 -23.75 -10.79
CA HIS A 177 2.55 -24.89 -10.24
C HIS A 177 1.69 -26.13 -10.02
N LYS A 178 0.35 -26.01 -10.06
CA LYS A 178 -0.57 -27.10 -9.73
C LYS A 178 -0.34 -28.35 -10.60
N GLU A 179 -0.22 -28.17 -11.91
CA GLU A 179 -0.01 -29.29 -12.85
C GLU A 179 1.24 -30.09 -12.50
N ARG A 180 2.33 -29.40 -12.15
CA ARG A 180 3.61 -30.02 -11.82
C ARG A 180 3.58 -30.72 -10.46
N ILE A 181 2.85 -30.18 -9.49
CA ILE A 181 2.62 -30.82 -8.19
C ILE A 181 1.76 -32.07 -8.35
N ASP A 182 0.66 -31.99 -9.11
CA ASP A 182 -0.20 -33.14 -9.39
C ASP A 182 0.59 -34.25 -10.12
N PHE A 183 1.48 -33.87 -11.05
CA PHE A 183 2.40 -34.80 -11.69
C PHE A 183 3.38 -35.44 -10.70
N LEU A 184 3.97 -34.64 -9.81
CA LEU A 184 4.92 -35.10 -8.80
C LEU A 184 4.27 -36.15 -7.88
N LEU A 185 3.06 -35.87 -7.38
CA LEU A 185 2.29 -36.78 -6.52
C LEU A 185 1.96 -38.11 -7.22
N LYS A 186 1.59 -38.05 -8.50
CA LYS A 186 1.21 -39.23 -9.29
C LYS A 186 2.41 -40.12 -9.63
N ASN A 187 3.53 -39.52 -10.03
CA ASN A 187 4.65 -40.26 -10.63
C ASN A 187 5.81 -40.51 -9.66
N TYR A 188 5.94 -39.68 -8.61
CA TYR A 188 7.00 -39.75 -7.61
C TYR A 188 6.44 -39.66 -6.18
N PRO A 189 5.52 -40.56 -5.78
CA PRO A 189 4.91 -40.50 -4.46
C PRO A 189 5.94 -40.70 -3.34
N GLY A 190 5.81 -39.93 -2.27
CA GLY A 190 6.65 -40.03 -1.08
C GLY A 190 6.78 -38.70 -0.33
N PRO A 191 7.59 -38.67 0.75
CA PRO A 191 7.66 -37.53 1.67
C PRO A 191 7.97 -36.18 1.01
N PHE A 192 8.79 -36.19 -0.05
CA PHE A 192 9.09 -34.99 -0.83
C PHE A 192 7.87 -34.43 -1.56
N ALA A 193 7.07 -35.29 -2.20
CA ALA A 193 5.86 -34.88 -2.90
C ALA A 193 4.80 -34.36 -1.92
N ASP A 194 4.66 -35.03 -0.77
CA ASP A 194 3.74 -34.62 0.30
C ASP A 194 4.15 -33.25 0.89
N ALA A 195 5.45 -33.04 1.12
CA ALA A 195 5.97 -31.75 1.59
C ALA A 195 5.75 -30.63 0.57
N ALA A 196 6.02 -30.88 -0.72
CA ALA A 196 5.79 -29.90 -1.78
C ALA A 196 4.30 -29.51 -1.90
N LEU A 197 3.40 -30.49 -1.80
CA LEU A 197 1.96 -30.25 -1.78
C LEU A 197 1.55 -29.42 -0.55
N ALA A 198 2.04 -29.78 0.63
CA ALA A 198 1.73 -29.08 1.88
C ALA A 198 2.20 -27.62 1.82
N ASP A 199 3.42 -27.37 1.35
CA ASP A 199 4.00 -26.02 1.24
C ASP A 199 3.23 -25.17 0.22
N TRP A 200 2.90 -25.74 -0.94
CA TRP A 200 2.07 -25.07 -1.95
C TRP A 200 0.67 -24.76 -1.40
N THR A 201 0.02 -25.72 -0.75
CA THR A 201 -1.31 -25.55 -0.15
C THR A 201 -1.30 -24.44 0.90
N ALA A 202 -0.26 -24.37 1.74
CA ALA A 202 -0.09 -23.30 2.71
C ALA A 202 0.01 -21.92 2.05
N ALA A 203 0.77 -21.80 0.95
CA ALA A 203 0.88 -20.56 0.22
C ALA A 203 -0.41 -20.18 -0.53
N ILE A 204 -1.12 -21.13 -1.14
CA ILE A 204 -2.44 -20.89 -1.74
C ILE A 204 -3.41 -20.35 -0.68
N ASN A 205 -3.52 -21.03 0.47
CA ASN A 205 -4.40 -20.61 1.56
C ASN A 205 -4.04 -19.19 2.07
N LEU A 206 -2.74 -18.87 2.17
CA LEU A 206 -2.28 -17.54 2.52
C LEU A 206 -2.73 -16.48 1.50
N LEU A 207 -2.55 -16.77 0.20
CA LEU A 207 -2.79 -15.83 -0.90
C LEU A 207 -4.27 -15.63 -1.23
N GLU A 208 -5.10 -16.65 -1.05
CA GLU A 208 -6.54 -16.55 -1.17
C GLU A 208 -7.13 -15.47 -0.24
N GLY A 209 -6.52 -15.34 0.94
CA GLY A 209 -6.92 -14.42 1.99
C GLY A 209 -8.11 -14.93 2.82
N LYS A 210 -8.28 -14.33 3.99
CA LYS A 210 -9.37 -14.62 4.91
C LYS A 210 -10.69 -14.15 4.31
N LYS A 211 -11.70 -15.01 4.30
CA LYS A 211 -13.06 -14.63 3.93
C LYS A 211 -13.68 -13.75 5.03
N ALA A 212 -14.42 -12.72 4.64
CA ALA A 212 -15.22 -11.91 5.55
C ALA A 212 -16.62 -12.50 5.72
N ASP A 213 -17.08 -12.63 6.97
CA ASP A 213 -18.45 -13.04 7.27
C ASP A 213 -19.47 -11.95 6.92
N SER A 214 -19.06 -10.69 7.06
CA SER A 214 -19.85 -9.51 6.74
C SER A 214 -18.94 -8.38 6.27
N ILE A 215 -19.50 -7.39 5.59
CA ILE A 215 -18.80 -6.17 5.18
C ILE A 215 -19.66 -4.95 5.55
N ASP A 216 -19.03 -3.96 6.15
CA ASP A 216 -19.64 -2.65 6.36
C ASP A 216 -19.64 -1.84 5.06
N LEU A 217 -20.80 -1.77 4.40
CA LEU A 217 -21.01 -0.98 3.19
C LEU A 217 -21.82 0.30 3.43
N GLU A 218 -22.21 0.61 4.67
CA GLU A 218 -23.07 1.74 4.99
C GLU A 218 -22.46 3.07 4.51
N TYR A 219 -21.14 3.21 4.70
CA TYR A 219 -20.40 4.38 4.25
C TYR A 219 -20.48 4.61 2.74
N ARG A 220 -20.63 3.55 1.92
CA ARG A 220 -20.77 3.66 0.46
C ARG A 220 -22.15 4.19 0.08
N GLU A 221 -23.20 3.77 0.78
CA GLU A 221 -24.55 4.32 0.59
C GLU A 221 -24.61 5.80 0.99
N ILE A 222 -23.99 6.16 2.11
CA ILE A 222 -23.85 7.56 2.53
C ILE A 222 -23.05 8.37 1.51
N GLY A 223 -21.97 7.80 0.97
CA GLY A 223 -21.19 8.39 -0.11
C GLY A 223 -22.04 8.63 -1.36
N ALA A 224 -22.83 7.66 -1.80
CA ALA A 224 -23.73 7.81 -2.95
C ALA A 224 -24.78 8.91 -2.71
N LYS A 225 -25.40 8.96 -1.53
CA LYS A 225 -26.33 10.03 -1.14
C LYS A 225 -25.65 11.41 -1.15
N ARG A 226 -24.37 11.48 -0.74
CA ARG A 226 -23.58 12.71 -0.76
C ARG A 226 -23.33 13.20 -2.18
N VAL A 227 -22.95 12.30 -3.10
CA VAL A 227 -22.76 12.64 -4.52
C VAL A 227 -24.07 13.17 -5.11
N GLU A 228 -25.20 12.49 -4.86
CA GLU A 228 -26.50 12.91 -5.38
C GLU A 228 -26.94 14.28 -4.84
N LEU A 229 -26.79 14.50 -3.53
CA LEU A 229 -27.06 15.80 -2.90
C LEU A 229 -26.25 16.93 -3.56
N VAL A 230 -24.94 16.72 -3.72
CA VAL A 230 -24.05 17.73 -4.29
C VAL A 230 -24.36 17.96 -5.77
N LYS A 231 -24.70 16.91 -6.53
CA LYS A 231 -25.15 17.04 -7.92
C LYS A 231 -26.40 17.90 -8.05
N GLN A 232 -27.37 17.73 -7.15
CA GLN A 232 -28.58 18.56 -7.13
C GLN A 232 -28.27 20.04 -6.80
N GLU A 233 -27.40 20.28 -5.82
CA GLU A 233 -26.96 21.65 -5.48
C GLU A 233 -26.14 22.28 -6.61
N ALA A 234 -25.28 21.51 -7.28
CA ALA A 234 -24.53 21.94 -8.46
C ALA A 234 -25.47 22.34 -9.60
N ALA A 235 -26.51 21.56 -9.88
CA ALA A 235 -27.51 21.90 -10.90
C ALA A 235 -28.28 23.19 -10.56
N LYS A 236 -28.70 23.37 -9.30
CA LYS A 236 -29.37 24.61 -8.84
C LYS A 236 -28.46 25.83 -8.98
N ALA A 237 -27.22 25.72 -8.48
CA ALA A 237 -26.24 26.80 -8.53
C ALA A 237 -25.86 27.16 -9.97
N TRP A 238 -25.72 26.15 -10.84
CA TRP A 238 -25.48 26.34 -12.27
C TRP A 238 -26.61 27.09 -12.96
N ASN A 239 -27.86 26.69 -12.72
CA ASN A 239 -29.02 27.35 -13.31
C ASN A 239 -29.15 28.81 -12.83
N SER A 240 -28.89 29.07 -11.53
CA SER A 240 -28.84 30.44 -10.99
C SER A 240 -27.76 31.27 -11.67
N PHE A 241 -26.54 30.73 -11.76
CA PHE A 241 -25.40 31.37 -12.42
C PHE A 241 -25.73 31.70 -13.88
N LYS A 242 -26.28 30.73 -14.65
CA LYS A 242 -26.71 30.94 -16.04
C LYS A 242 -27.74 32.05 -16.17
N GLY A 243 -28.70 32.13 -15.24
CA GLY A 243 -29.66 33.23 -15.18
C GLY A 243 -28.98 34.59 -15.05
N GLU A 244 -28.02 34.70 -14.11
CA GLU A 244 -27.28 35.94 -13.84
C GLU A 244 -26.47 36.44 -15.05
N ILE A 245 -25.83 35.53 -15.80
CA ILE A 245 -24.94 35.90 -16.91
C ILE A 245 -25.62 35.96 -18.29
N SER A 246 -26.89 35.54 -18.38
CA SER A 246 -27.59 35.32 -19.66
C SER A 246 -27.55 36.52 -20.61
N ALA A 247 -27.75 37.74 -20.10
CA ALA A 247 -27.74 38.97 -20.90
C ALA A 247 -26.38 39.32 -21.52
N GLN A 248 -25.27 38.80 -20.95
CA GLN A 248 -23.90 39.04 -21.42
C GLN A 248 -23.34 37.83 -22.19
N THR A 249 -24.07 36.71 -22.20
CA THR A 249 -23.61 35.44 -22.78
C THR A 249 -23.86 35.43 -24.27
N ILE A 250 -22.84 35.03 -25.04
CA ILE A 250 -22.91 34.81 -26.48
C ILE A 250 -22.58 33.35 -26.80
N PRO A 251 -22.96 32.82 -27.98
CA PRO A 251 -22.49 31.52 -28.43
C PRO A 251 -20.95 31.47 -28.44
N ALA A 252 -20.36 30.37 -27.98
CA ALA A 252 -18.91 30.21 -28.03
C ALA A 252 -18.41 30.19 -29.49
N PHE A 253 -19.10 29.46 -30.37
CA PHE A 253 -18.68 29.28 -31.75
C PHE A 253 -19.73 29.75 -32.77
N PRO A 254 -19.31 30.29 -33.93
CA PRO A 254 -17.92 30.57 -34.30
C PRO A 254 -17.31 31.66 -33.41
N ALA A 255 -16.06 31.47 -33.00
CA ALA A 255 -15.33 32.38 -32.15
C ALA A 255 -15.09 33.69 -32.88
N ALA A 256 -15.03 34.78 -32.11
CA ALA A 256 -14.76 36.09 -32.66
C ALA A 256 -13.37 36.13 -33.30
N LYS A 257 -13.31 36.71 -34.51
CA LYS A 257 -12.04 36.96 -35.19
C LYS A 257 -11.21 37.97 -34.41
N ILE A 258 -9.90 37.77 -34.35
CA ILE A 258 -8.97 38.59 -33.55
C ILE A 258 -9.02 40.07 -33.95
N GLU A 259 -9.26 40.34 -35.24
CA GLU A 259 -9.36 41.69 -35.80
C GLU A 259 -10.64 42.41 -35.36
N SER A 260 -11.68 41.67 -34.94
CA SER A 260 -12.96 42.23 -34.49
C SER A 260 -13.18 42.05 -32.98
N ARG A 261 -12.14 41.66 -32.24
CA ARG A 261 -12.24 41.28 -30.82
C ARG A 261 -12.85 42.35 -29.94
N ASP A 262 -12.64 43.64 -30.24
CA ASP A 262 -13.10 44.77 -29.43
C ASP A 262 -14.64 44.80 -29.27
N GLN A 263 -15.38 44.17 -30.19
CA GLN A 263 -16.85 44.04 -30.11
C GLN A 263 -17.30 42.95 -29.12
N PHE A 264 -16.40 42.06 -28.74
CA PHE A 264 -16.65 40.86 -27.96
C PHE A 264 -15.94 40.86 -26.60
N VAL A 265 -15.02 41.80 -26.36
CA VAL A 265 -14.46 42.04 -25.01
C VAL A 265 -15.61 42.20 -24.01
N ASP A 266 -15.41 41.64 -22.82
CA ASP A 266 -16.39 41.58 -21.72
C ASP A 266 -17.63 40.71 -21.97
N LYS A 267 -17.83 40.18 -23.18
CA LYS A 267 -18.85 39.14 -23.41
C LYS A 267 -18.44 37.83 -22.76
N ILE A 268 -19.45 37.06 -22.36
CA ILE A 268 -19.27 35.79 -21.67
C ILE A 268 -19.52 34.64 -22.65
N VAL A 269 -18.67 33.63 -22.61
CA VAL A 269 -18.80 32.40 -23.40
C VAL A 269 -18.83 31.18 -22.49
N GLU A 270 -19.77 30.28 -22.76
CA GLU A 270 -19.77 28.92 -22.21
C GLU A 270 -18.98 28.01 -23.16
N LEU A 271 -17.77 27.65 -22.77
CA LEU A 271 -16.90 26.82 -23.60
C LEU A 271 -17.40 25.36 -23.57
N PRO A 272 -17.24 24.59 -24.67
CA PRO A 272 -17.52 23.18 -24.64
C PRO A 272 -16.60 22.42 -23.68
N TRP A 273 -17.04 21.22 -23.31
CA TRP A 273 -16.29 20.32 -22.46
C TRP A 273 -14.96 19.90 -23.11
N ILE A 274 -13.91 19.82 -22.29
CA ILE A 274 -12.59 19.35 -22.68
C ILE A 274 -12.09 18.24 -21.78
N THR A 275 -11.08 17.52 -22.26
CA THR A 275 -10.30 16.55 -21.49
C THR A 275 -8.86 17.06 -21.33
N PRO A 276 -8.18 16.83 -20.19
CA PRO A 276 -6.81 17.29 -19.99
C PRO A 276 -5.85 16.84 -21.09
N ARG A 277 -5.90 15.55 -21.44
CA ARG A 277 -4.99 14.91 -22.39
C ARG A 277 -4.97 15.59 -23.76
N ASP A 278 -6.12 16.05 -24.24
CA ASP A 278 -6.28 16.50 -25.62
C ASP A 278 -6.31 18.02 -25.77
N ASN A 279 -6.49 18.74 -24.66
CA ASN A 279 -6.78 20.18 -24.65
C ASN A 279 -5.90 21.00 -23.70
N ILE A 280 -5.18 20.39 -22.76
CA ILE A 280 -4.26 21.12 -21.87
C ILE A 280 -2.85 21.03 -22.44
N ILE A 281 -2.25 22.17 -22.76
CA ILE A 281 -0.91 22.27 -23.34
C ILE A 281 -0.04 23.23 -22.55
N ASN A 282 1.25 22.92 -22.46
CA ASN A 282 2.25 23.87 -22.00
C ASN A 282 2.89 24.54 -23.21
N ASP A 283 2.86 25.87 -23.24
CA ASP A 283 3.49 26.69 -24.27
C ASP A 283 4.34 27.74 -23.57
N LEU A 284 5.66 27.69 -23.80
CA LEU A 284 6.66 28.61 -23.25
C LEU A 284 6.56 28.80 -21.73
N GLY A 285 6.34 27.72 -20.98
CA GLY A 285 6.29 27.73 -19.52
C GLY A 285 4.94 28.17 -18.93
N LYS A 286 3.94 28.48 -19.77
CA LYS A 286 2.56 28.72 -19.34
C LYS A 286 1.66 27.59 -19.81
N THR A 287 0.73 27.18 -18.95
CA THR A 287 -0.19 26.10 -19.26
C THR A 287 -1.57 26.67 -19.61
N TYR A 288 -2.13 26.24 -20.73
CA TYR A 288 -3.42 26.67 -21.23
C TYR A 288 -4.36 25.49 -21.45
N ALA A 289 -5.64 25.67 -21.12
CA ALA A 289 -6.71 24.87 -21.71
C ALA A 289 -7.14 25.51 -23.02
N VAL A 290 -7.15 24.71 -24.09
CA VAL A 290 -7.43 25.13 -25.47
C VAL A 290 -8.78 24.56 -25.91
N VAL A 291 -9.67 25.44 -26.33
CA VAL A 291 -11.02 25.05 -26.78
C VAL A 291 -11.30 25.63 -28.16
N GLY A 292 -11.67 24.79 -29.11
CA GLY A 292 -12.04 25.21 -30.47
C GLY A 292 -11.36 24.42 -31.58
N SER A 293 -11.44 24.97 -32.79
CA SER A 293 -10.97 24.34 -34.02
C SER A 293 -10.48 25.40 -35.02
N GLN A 294 -9.83 24.97 -36.11
CA GLN A 294 -9.44 25.90 -37.18
C GLN A 294 -10.64 26.54 -37.89
N TYR A 295 -11.79 25.87 -37.91
CA TYR A 295 -13.01 26.36 -38.56
C TYR A 295 -13.79 27.30 -37.65
N ASP A 296 -13.84 26.98 -36.37
CA ASP A 296 -14.62 27.71 -35.38
C ASP A 296 -13.80 28.79 -34.66
N GLY A 297 -12.47 28.81 -34.80
CA GLY A 297 -11.57 29.64 -34.00
C GLY A 297 -11.31 29.04 -32.62
N TYR A 298 -10.44 29.70 -31.84
CA TYR A 298 -9.94 29.19 -30.56
C TYR A 298 -10.17 30.16 -29.39
N TYR A 299 -10.47 29.58 -28.23
CA TYR A 299 -10.36 30.23 -26.93
C TYR A 299 -9.30 29.56 -26.09
N PHE A 300 -8.65 30.35 -25.23
CA PHE A 300 -7.65 29.88 -24.28
C PHE A 300 -8.03 30.27 -22.86
N VAL A 301 -7.83 29.35 -21.93
CA VAL A 301 -7.95 29.60 -20.49
C VAL A 301 -6.57 29.38 -19.87
N LEU A 302 -5.98 30.42 -19.29
CA LEU A 302 -4.67 30.33 -18.63
C LEU A 302 -4.82 29.61 -17.29
N LEU A 303 -4.20 28.45 -17.13
CA LEU A 303 -4.36 27.62 -15.93
C LEU A 303 -3.65 28.17 -14.69
N SER A 304 -2.66 29.04 -14.88
CA SER A 304 -2.00 29.76 -13.78
C SER A 304 -2.75 31.03 -13.34
N SER A 305 -3.95 31.28 -13.84
CA SER A 305 -4.77 32.41 -13.37
C SER A 305 -5.35 32.14 -11.97
N PRO A 306 -5.50 33.17 -11.11
CA PRO A 306 -6.07 33.01 -9.77
C PRO A 306 -7.46 32.35 -9.77
N GLU A 307 -8.29 32.65 -10.76
CA GLU A 307 -9.63 32.09 -10.94
C GLU A 307 -9.58 30.58 -11.17
N VAL A 308 -8.66 30.13 -12.03
CA VAL A 308 -8.50 28.71 -12.33
C VAL A 308 -7.86 27.97 -11.15
N TYR A 309 -6.95 28.58 -10.41
CA TYR A 309 -6.47 28.02 -9.15
C TYR A 309 -7.61 27.80 -8.14
N ARG A 310 -8.55 28.74 -8.02
CA ARG A 310 -9.74 28.56 -7.16
C ARG A 310 -10.65 27.44 -7.66
N PHE A 311 -10.82 27.29 -8.97
CA PHE A 311 -11.54 26.15 -9.55
C PHE A 311 -10.92 24.81 -9.16
N TYR A 312 -9.60 24.65 -9.35
CA TYR A 312 -8.92 23.41 -9.01
C TYR A 312 -8.88 23.15 -7.49
N ASP A 313 -8.66 24.15 -6.63
CA ASP A 313 -8.75 24.00 -5.16
C ASP A 313 -10.14 23.50 -4.73
N ALA A 314 -11.21 24.06 -5.28
CA ALA A 314 -12.57 23.60 -5.02
C ALA A 314 -12.79 22.17 -5.53
N MET A 315 -12.28 21.83 -6.71
CA MET A 315 -12.38 20.49 -7.29
C MET A 315 -11.62 19.45 -6.46
N TYR A 316 -10.41 19.77 -5.97
CA TYR A 316 -9.66 18.88 -5.09
C TYR A 316 -10.38 18.65 -3.76
N ARG A 317 -10.99 19.69 -3.17
CA ARG A 317 -11.85 19.54 -1.99
C ARG A 317 -13.07 18.68 -2.27
N TYR A 318 -13.71 18.83 -3.43
CA TYR A 318 -14.80 17.96 -3.86
C TYR A 318 -14.34 16.51 -4.01
N LYS A 319 -13.20 16.24 -4.66
CA LYS A 319 -12.65 14.89 -4.77
C LYS A 319 -12.39 14.27 -3.40
N ALA A 320 -11.80 15.05 -2.49
CA ALA A 320 -11.52 14.62 -1.12
C ALA A 320 -12.78 14.29 -0.30
N GLN A 321 -13.84 15.09 -0.42
CA GLN A 321 -15.01 15.03 0.48
C GLN A 321 -16.21 14.26 -0.13
N VAL A 322 -16.35 14.24 -1.45
CA VAL A 322 -17.55 13.79 -2.17
C VAL A 322 -17.25 12.60 -3.06
N ASN A 323 -16.60 12.84 -4.21
CA ASN A 323 -16.31 11.80 -5.20
C ASN A 323 -14.82 11.80 -5.59
N PRO A 324 -14.01 10.92 -4.99
CA PRO A 324 -12.57 10.80 -5.31
C PRO A 324 -12.30 10.37 -6.77
N ARG A 325 -13.32 9.84 -7.45
CA ARG A 325 -13.26 9.35 -8.83
C ARG A 325 -13.93 10.30 -9.83
N LEU A 326 -14.09 11.57 -9.47
CA LEU A 326 -14.60 12.60 -10.37
C LEU A 326 -13.85 12.54 -11.71
N GLY A 327 -14.60 12.34 -12.80
CA GLY A 327 -14.05 12.25 -14.14
C GLY A 327 -13.30 13.53 -14.55
N GLU A 328 -12.14 13.36 -15.18
CA GLU A 328 -11.32 14.48 -15.66
C GLU A 328 -11.86 15.02 -16.99
N ARG A 329 -12.98 15.71 -16.89
CA ARG A 329 -13.63 16.43 -17.98
C ARG A 329 -14.05 17.77 -17.44
N TYR A 330 -13.67 18.86 -18.11
CA TYR A 330 -13.86 20.22 -17.58
C TYR A 330 -14.65 21.09 -18.55
N GLN A 331 -15.50 21.94 -18.00
CA GLN A 331 -16.18 22.99 -18.74
C GLN A 331 -15.87 24.33 -18.07
N TYR A 332 -15.45 25.32 -18.83
CA TYR A 332 -15.23 26.67 -18.32
C TYR A 332 -16.28 27.62 -18.87
N VAL A 333 -16.79 28.50 -18.02
CA VAL A 333 -17.49 29.71 -18.45
C VAL A 333 -16.59 30.88 -18.16
N GLY A 334 -16.40 31.76 -19.12
CA GLY A 334 -15.53 32.89 -18.89
C GLY A 334 -15.78 34.10 -19.76
N ARG A 335 -15.16 35.20 -19.35
CA ARG A 335 -15.24 36.51 -19.98
C ARG A 335 -14.10 36.66 -20.99
N ILE A 336 -14.43 37.03 -22.23
CA ILE A 336 -13.44 37.32 -23.27
C ILE A 336 -12.64 38.57 -22.85
N THR A 337 -11.32 38.45 -22.83
CA THR A 337 -10.42 39.57 -22.54
C THR A 337 -10.01 40.30 -23.82
N ASP A 338 -9.36 41.45 -23.68
CA ASP A 338 -8.81 42.25 -24.78
C ASP A 338 -7.48 41.70 -25.33
N GLU A 339 -6.93 40.65 -24.70
CA GLU A 339 -5.63 40.07 -25.02
C GLU A 339 -5.75 38.82 -25.91
N PRO A 340 -5.49 38.91 -27.23
CA PRO A 340 -5.31 37.71 -28.04
C PRO A 340 -3.99 37.01 -27.69
N ARG A 341 -3.94 35.71 -27.97
CA ARG A 341 -2.73 34.89 -27.84
C ARG A 341 -2.52 34.04 -29.08
N MET A 342 -1.28 33.66 -29.30
CA MET A 342 -0.89 32.62 -30.24
C MET A 342 -0.15 31.56 -29.42
N ILE A 343 -0.56 30.30 -29.55
CA ILE A 343 0.04 29.17 -28.83
C ILE A 343 0.32 28.02 -29.81
N THR A 344 1.28 27.15 -29.48
CA THR A 344 1.48 25.92 -30.25
C THR A 344 0.49 24.84 -29.78
N PHE A 345 -0.49 24.49 -30.62
CA PHE A 345 -1.47 23.45 -30.34
C PHE A 345 -1.43 22.36 -31.42
N ARG A 346 -1.26 21.10 -31.01
CA ARG A 346 -1.18 19.93 -31.91
C ARG A 346 -0.13 20.10 -33.03
N GLY A 347 1.02 20.67 -32.68
CA GLY A 347 2.14 20.86 -33.60
C GLY A 347 1.98 22.03 -34.58
N SER A 348 1.00 22.90 -34.40
CA SER A 348 0.81 24.10 -35.23
C SER A 348 0.52 25.34 -34.40
N PRO A 349 0.98 26.53 -34.82
CA PRO A 349 0.60 27.78 -34.18
C PRO A 349 -0.88 28.05 -34.44
N VAL A 350 -1.63 28.33 -33.37
CA VAL A 350 -3.03 28.72 -33.45
C VAL A 350 -3.24 30.02 -32.68
N SER A 351 -4.03 30.92 -33.25
CA SER A 351 -4.37 32.19 -32.63
C SER A 351 -5.81 32.16 -32.12
N GLY A 352 -6.04 32.77 -30.96
CA GLY A 352 -7.32 32.72 -30.27
C GLY A 352 -7.44 33.78 -29.19
N LEU A 353 -8.62 33.83 -28.58
CA LEU A 353 -8.97 34.81 -27.56
C LEU A 353 -8.73 34.23 -26.16
N LEU A 354 -8.10 35.01 -25.29
CA LEU A 354 -7.96 34.64 -23.89
C LEU A 354 -9.29 34.88 -23.18
N VAL A 355 -9.63 33.97 -22.27
CA VAL A 355 -10.86 34.02 -21.48
C VAL A 355 -10.50 33.97 -20.00
N GLN A 356 -11.00 34.94 -19.23
CA GLN A 356 -10.95 34.93 -17.77
C GLN A 356 -12.06 34.02 -17.23
N ALA A 357 -11.70 32.97 -16.49
CA ALA A 357 -12.68 32.04 -15.93
C ALA A 357 -13.59 32.73 -14.90
N LEU A 358 -14.90 32.58 -15.08
CA LEU A 358 -15.93 33.07 -14.15
C LEU A 358 -16.57 31.91 -13.36
N ALA A 359 -16.66 30.74 -13.97
CA ALA A 359 -17.11 29.52 -13.32
C ALA A 359 -16.54 28.29 -14.03
N GLY A 360 -16.64 27.14 -13.37
CA GLY A 360 -16.28 25.87 -13.98
C GLY A 360 -17.14 24.71 -13.51
N ARG A 361 -17.22 23.68 -14.36
CA ARG A 361 -17.86 22.39 -14.09
C ARG A 361 -16.89 21.26 -14.36
N ALA A 362 -17.10 20.13 -13.69
CA ALA A 362 -16.28 18.94 -13.87
C ALA A 362 -17.09 17.64 -13.81
N GLY A 363 -16.54 16.58 -14.37
CA GLY A 363 -17.13 15.24 -14.38
C GLY A 363 -18.40 15.15 -15.22
N GLU A 364 -19.40 14.43 -14.71
CA GLU A 364 -20.74 14.31 -15.32
C GLU A 364 -21.72 15.32 -14.70
N GLU A 365 -21.30 16.58 -14.68
CA GLU A 365 -22.10 17.71 -14.19
C GLU A 365 -22.35 17.74 -12.67
N GLU A 366 -21.72 16.84 -11.94
CA GLU A 366 -21.82 16.70 -10.48
C GLU A 366 -21.00 17.73 -9.68
N PHE A 367 -20.10 18.45 -10.35
CA PHE A 367 -19.31 19.53 -9.76
C PHE A 367 -19.58 20.87 -10.46
N PHE A 368 -19.79 21.92 -9.65
CA PHE A 368 -19.87 23.31 -10.12
C PHE A 368 -19.27 24.26 -9.08
N VAL A 369 -18.55 25.28 -9.55
CA VAL A 369 -18.04 26.38 -8.72
C VAL A 369 -18.13 27.71 -9.47
N ASP A 370 -18.63 28.73 -8.78
CA ASP A 370 -18.60 30.13 -9.22
C ASP A 370 -17.36 30.81 -8.62
N VAL A 371 -16.31 30.97 -9.44
CA VAL A 371 -14.99 31.44 -8.96
C VAL A 371 -14.92 32.96 -8.75
N ARG A 372 -16.02 33.67 -9.04
CA ARG A 372 -16.22 35.09 -8.70
C ARG A 372 -16.55 35.25 -7.22
N LYS A 373 -17.16 34.24 -6.60
CA LYS A 373 -17.57 34.25 -5.19
C LYS A 373 -16.44 33.67 -4.34
N THR A 374 -16.04 34.40 -3.29
CA THR A 374 -15.04 33.94 -2.34
C THR A 374 -15.55 34.03 -0.91
N ASN A 375 -15.16 33.09 -0.07
CA ASN A 375 -15.40 33.11 1.36
C ASN A 375 -14.35 33.96 2.09
N GLU A 376 -14.48 34.05 3.42
CA GLU A 376 -13.57 34.83 4.29
C GLU A 376 -12.09 34.44 4.17
N LYS A 377 -11.81 33.22 3.68
CA LYS A 377 -10.45 32.70 3.46
C LYS A 377 -9.95 32.91 2.03
N GLY A 378 -10.68 33.66 1.21
CA GLY A 378 -10.35 33.91 -0.20
C GLY A 378 -10.53 32.71 -1.12
N LYS A 379 -11.22 31.66 -0.67
CA LYS A 379 -11.50 30.44 -1.46
C LYS A 379 -12.89 30.48 -2.07
N SER A 380 -13.08 29.83 -3.21
CA SER A 380 -14.41 29.63 -3.80
C SER A 380 -14.95 28.27 -3.38
N ASP A 381 -16.10 28.23 -2.72
CA ASP A 381 -16.71 26.96 -2.31
C ASP A 381 -17.46 26.33 -3.48
N PHE A 382 -17.37 25.00 -3.61
CA PHE A 382 -18.15 24.32 -4.63
C PHE A 382 -19.62 24.23 -4.19
N ALA A 383 -20.53 24.17 -5.16
CA ALA A 383 -21.96 24.09 -4.88
C ALA A 383 -22.27 22.83 -4.03
N GLY A 384 -22.93 23.01 -2.88
CA GLY A 384 -23.24 21.92 -1.96
C GLY A 384 -22.19 21.63 -0.88
N GLU A 385 -21.05 22.33 -0.86
CA GLU A 385 -19.98 22.08 0.13
C GLU A 385 -20.43 22.28 1.58
N ALA A 386 -21.22 23.32 1.87
CA ALA A 386 -21.76 23.53 3.22
C ALA A 386 -22.81 22.47 3.63
N ALA A 387 -23.45 21.80 2.66
CA ALA A 387 -24.49 20.81 2.93
C ALA A 387 -23.90 19.47 3.42
N ILE A 388 -22.62 19.20 3.10
CA ILE A 388 -21.95 17.94 3.44
C ILE A 388 -21.12 18.00 4.74
N THR A 389 -20.88 19.17 5.32
CA THR A 389 -20.15 19.31 6.59
C THR A 389 -20.87 18.66 7.78
N LYS A 390 -22.14 18.27 7.63
CA LYS A 390 -22.96 17.62 8.67
C LYS A 390 -22.70 16.12 8.83
N PHE A 391 -21.89 15.49 7.99
CA PHE A 391 -21.65 14.05 8.03
C PHE A 391 -20.52 13.69 9.03
N SER A 392 -20.89 13.70 10.32
CA SER A 392 -20.16 13.15 11.48
C SER A 392 -18.87 13.85 11.91
N THR A 393 -18.79 14.13 13.21
CA THR A 393 -17.52 14.38 13.92
C THR A 393 -17.46 13.33 15.02
N SER A 394 -16.31 12.68 15.17
CA SER A 394 -16.02 11.76 16.28
C SER A 394 -14.96 12.40 17.16
N THR A 395 -15.00 12.11 18.46
CA THR A 395 -13.95 12.52 19.39
C THR A 395 -13.34 11.26 19.97
N LEU A 396 -12.07 11.04 19.67
CA LEU A 396 -11.30 9.94 20.25
C LEU A 396 -10.84 10.34 21.66
N PRO A 397 -11.00 9.49 22.69
CA PRO A 397 -10.49 9.78 24.02
C PRO A 397 -8.95 9.70 24.04
N ASP A 398 -8.32 10.43 24.96
CA ASP A 398 -6.85 10.52 25.05
C ASP A 398 -6.18 9.18 25.43
N ASP A 399 -6.91 8.28 26.09
CA ASP A 399 -6.47 6.95 26.50
C ASP A 399 -6.80 5.85 25.47
N ALA A 400 -7.24 6.23 24.27
CA ALA A 400 -7.54 5.29 23.19
C ALA A 400 -6.36 4.38 22.88
N SER A 401 -6.65 3.08 22.79
CA SER A 401 -5.69 2.06 22.38
C SER A 401 -5.21 2.26 20.93
N PRO A 402 -4.06 1.68 20.54
CA PRO A 402 -3.59 1.72 19.15
C PRO A 402 -4.63 1.23 18.13
N ALA A 403 -5.40 0.19 18.48
CA ALA A 403 -6.47 -0.31 17.63
C ALA A 403 -7.57 0.74 17.42
N GLN A 404 -8.02 1.40 18.49
CA GLN A 404 -9.07 2.42 18.41
C GLN A 404 -8.65 3.65 17.60
N VAL A 405 -7.37 4.05 17.67
CA VAL A 405 -6.82 5.12 16.81
C VAL A 405 -6.92 4.74 15.33
N MET A 406 -6.60 3.49 14.99
CA MET A 406 -6.66 3.00 13.62
C MET A 406 -8.11 2.81 13.14
N GLU A 407 -9.02 2.37 14.01
CA GLU A 407 -10.46 2.30 13.73
C GLU A 407 -11.03 3.70 13.46
N GLU A 408 -10.63 4.71 14.23
CA GLU A 408 -11.02 6.11 13.99
C GLU A 408 -10.43 6.64 12.68
N MET A 409 -9.20 6.29 12.32
CA MET A 409 -8.62 6.61 11.02
C MET A 409 -9.45 6.02 9.88
N ILE A 410 -9.80 4.72 9.96
CA ILE A 410 -10.61 4.01 8.97
C ILE A 410 -12.00 4.66 8.87
N ARG A 411 -12.65 4.94 10.00
CA ARG A 411 -13.94 5.64 10.07
C ARG A 411 -13.84 7.00 9.39
N ALA A 412 -12.85 7.82 9.76
CA ALA A 412 -12.67 9.14 9.20
C ALA A 412 -12.57 9.07 7.67
N VAL A 413 -11.78 8.15 7.11
CA VAL A 413 -11.72 7.94 5.66
C VAL A 413 -13.06 7.48 5.09
N LYS A 414 -13.72 6.47 5.66
CA LYS A 414 -15.03 5.97 5.20
C LYS A 414 -16.08 7.08 5.10
N PHE A 415 -16.15 7.94 6.12
CA PHE A 415 -17.15 9.01 6.22
C PHE A 415 -16.68 10.36 5.63
N ALA A 416 -15.45 10.45 5.13
CA ALA A 416 -14.79 11.65 4.61
C ALA A 416 -14.62 12.80 5.63
N ASP A 417 -14.30 12.46 6.87
CA ASP A 417 -13.96 13.38 7.95
C ASP A 417 -12.45 13.70 7.95
N ASP A 418 -12.02 14.53 7.01
CA ASP A 418 -10.61 14.95 6.82
C ASP A 418 -10.03 15.60 8.09
N ALA A 419 -10.85 16.35 8.83
CA ALA A 419 -10.41 17.03 10.04
C ALA A 419 -10.06 16.05 11.16
N SER A 420 -10.88 15.02 11.39
CA SER A 420 -10.56 13.99 12.37
C SER A 420 -9.37 13.15 11.92
N TRP A 421 -9.29 12.80 10.63
CA TRP A 421 -8.16 12.05 10.09
C TRP A 421 -6.82 12.77 10.31
N LYS A 422 -6.73 14.07 9.97
CA LYS A 422 -5.50 14.86 10.14
C LYS A 422 -5.03 14.96 11.60
N LYS A 423 -5.95 14.95 12.56
CA LYS A 423 -5.62 15.04 14.01
C LYS A 423 -4.95 13.77 14.56
N LEU A 424 -5.07 12.64 13.87
CA LEU A 424 -4.47 11.37 14.32
C LEU A 424 -2.96 11.32 14.08
N PHE A 425 -2.43 12.17 13.19
CA PHE A 425 -1.01 12.20 12.86
C PHE A 425 -0.22 13.00 13.88
N ALA A 426 1.02 12.57 14.12
CA ALA A 426 1.95 13.26 14.99
C ALA A 426 2.56 14.49 14.29
N ASP A 427 2.82 15.54 15.07
CA ASP A 427 3.64 16.71 14.76
C ASP A 427 5.01 16.62 15.48
N TRP A 428 5.46 15.38 15.70
CA TRP A 428 6.78 14.99 16.18
C TRP A 428 6.99 13.51 15.79
N ARG A 429 8.20 12.99 15.86
CA ARG A 429 8.43 11.53 15.72
C ARG A 429 9.73 11.12 16.39
N ALA A 430 9.85 9.85 16.77
CA ALA A 430 11.13 9.23 17.02
C ALA A 430 11.54 8.35 15.83
N ILE A 431 12.80 8.47 15.41
CA ILE A 431 13.38 7.69 14.31
C ILE A 431 14.40 6.74 14.90
N THR A 432 14.28 5.45 14.59
CA THR A 432 15.27 4.43 14.94
C THR A 432 16.15 4.15 13.73
N TYR A 433 17.46 4.25 13.91
CA TYR A 433 18.47 4.02 12.88
C TYR A 433 18.93 2.57 12.83
N ASP A 434 19.65 2.22 11.76
CA ASP A 434 20.09 0.85 11.45
C ASP A 434 21.03 0.22 12.49
N ASP A 435 21.60 0.99 13.42
CA ASP A 435 22.42 0.51 14.54
C ASP A 435 21.62 0.40 15.86
N GLY A 436 20.31 0.64 15.81
CA GLY A 436 19.39 0.59 16.94
C GLY A 436 19.31 1.86 17.79
N HIS A 437 20.01 2.94 17.45
CA HIS A 437 19.83 4.21 18.17
C HIS A 437 18.54 4.92 17.74
N SER A 438 17.81 5.50 18.69
CA SER A 438 16.59 6.27 18.40
C SER A 438 16.77 7.75 18.77
N ILE A 439 16.34 8.64 17.88
CA ILE A 439 16.37 10.11 18.09
C ILE A 439 14.95 10.65 18.02
N LEU A 440 14.57 11.48 19.00
CA LEU A 440 13.34 12.26 18.97
C LEU A 440 13.53 13.52 18.11
N ASP A 441 12.77 13.59 17.02
CA ASP A 441 12.62 14.77 16.17
C ASP A 441 11.33 15.51 16.56
N SER A 442 11.47 16.49 17.46
CA SER A 442 10.38 17.35 17.90
C SER A 442 10.02 18.45 16.89
N SER A 443 10.77 18.56 15.78
CA SER A 443 10.51 19.55 14.72
C SER A 443 9.75 18.98 13.53
N TYR A 444 9.58 17.65 13.50
CA TYR A 444 8.86 16.96 12.45
C TYR A 444 7.40 17.42 12.40
N ALA A 445 6.96 17.96 11.28
CA ALA A 445 5.53 18.13 11.01
C ALA A 445 5.24 17.59 9.61
N PRO A 446 4.23 16.70 9.45
CA PRO A 446 3.85 16.24 8.13
C PRO A 446 3.34 17.43 7.30
N SER A 447 3.81 17.54 6.06
CA SER A 447 3.41 18.65 5.19
C SER A 447 1.92 18.56 4.84
N SER A 448 1.26 19.72 4.73
CA SER A 448 -0.16 19.81 4.36
C SER A 448 -0.45 19.13 3.02
N TYR A 449 0.53 19.14 2.11
CA TYR A 449 0.47 18.46 0.83
C TYR A 449 0.49 16.93 1.00
N SER A 450 1.43 16.40 1.81
CA SER A 450 1.53 14.95 2.07
C SER A 450 0.24 14.41 2.70
N LEU A 451 -0.29 15.10 3.72
CA LEU A 451 -1.56 14.73 4.34
C LEU A 451 -2.73 14.73 3.33
N SER A 452 -2.87 15.81 2.54
CA SER A 452 -3.95 15.90 1.55
C SER A 452 -3.84 14.85 0.45
N SER A 453 -2.63 14.56 -0.02
CA SER A 453 -2.37 13.52 -1.03
C SER A 453 -2.76 12.13 -0.52
N GLU A 454 -2.29 11.76 0.69
CA GLU A 454 -2.58 10.44 1.24
C GLU A 454 -4.04 10.30 1.67
N TRP A 455 -4.68 11.39 2.09
CA TRP A 455 -6.13 11.44 2.28
C TRP A 455 -6.89 11.13 0.99
N GLU A 456 -6.58 11.81 -0.12
CA GLU A 456 -7.25 11.58 -1.40
C GLU A 456 -7.05 10.13 -1.89
N ARG A 457 -5.81 9.61 -1.79
CA ARG A 457 -5.50 8.21 -2.12
C ARG A 457 -6.32 7.23 -1.27
N SER A 458 -6.36 7.43 0.05
CA SER A 458 -7.17 6.59 0.96
C SER A 458 -8.64 6.58 0.57
N ARG A 459 -9.20 7.76 0.23
CA ARG A 459 -10.59 7.90 -0.22
C ARG A 459 -10.83 7.19 -1.56
N GLN A 460 -9.91 7.32 -2.53
CA GLN A 460 -10.01 6.64 -3.84
C GLN A 460 -10.01 5.12 -3.71
N VAL A 461 -9.20 4.59 -2.81
CA VAL A 461 -9.06 3.15 -2.56
C VAL A 461 -10.32 2.58 -1.90
N ILE A 462 -10.82 3.24 -0.83
CA ILE A 462 -12.00 2.81 -0.05
C ILE A 462 -13.33 2.97 -0.80
N VAL A 463 -13.47 3.96 -1.69
CA VAL A 463 -14.63 4.06 -2.61
C VAL A 463 -14.47 3.10 -3.80
N GLY A 464 -13.26 2.56 -3.98
CA GLY A 464 -12.87 1.74 -5.09
C GLY A 464 -12.81 0.25 -4.82
N MET A 465 -11.61 -0.30 -4.97
CA MET A 465 -11.36 -1.75 -4.88
C MET A 465 -11.42 -2.29 -3.46
N VAL A 466 -11.26 -1.44 -2.44
CA VAL A 466 -11.36 -1.83 -1.03
C VAL A 466 -12.77 -1.59 -0.55
N TYR A 467 -13.45 -2.66 -0.17
CA TYR A 467 -14.82 -2.64 0.34
C TYR A 467 -14.88 -2.53 1.86
N ASP A 468 -13.83 -2.96 2.57
CA ASP A 468 -13.70 -2.78 4.02
C ASP A 468 -12.23 -2.75 4.43
N VAL A 469 -11.97 -2.16 5.59
CA VAL A 469 -10.66 -2.18 6.24
C VAL A 469 -10.87 -2.43 7.74
N ARG A 470 -10.08 -3.33 8.32
CA ARG A 470 -10.16 -3.68 9.74
C ARG A 470 -8.78 -3.77 10.36
N VAL A 471 -8.69 -3.55 11.66
CA VAL A 471 -7.48 -3.89 12.42
C VAL A 471 -7.38 -5.42 12.49
N ASP A 472 -6.27 -5.97 12.01
CA ASP A 472 -5.95 -7.40 12.05
C ASP A 472 -5.26 -7.76 13.36
N LYS A 473 -4.10 -7.13 13.62
CA LYS A 473 -3.31 -7.36 14.83
C LYS A 473 -2.60 -6.09 15.28
N VAL A 474 -2.40 -5.99 16.58
CA VAL A 474 -1.57 -4.96 17.22
C VAL A 474 -0.33 -5.64 17.77
N GLY A 475 0.84 -5.21 17.32
CA GLY A 475 2.12 -5.73 17.77
C GLY A 475 2.43 -5.33 19.22
N ARG A 476 3.56 -5.81 19.72
CA ARG A 476 3.99 -5.46 21.08
C ARG A 476 4.41 -3.99 21.17
N ILE A 477 4.00 -3.33 22.26
CA ILE A 477 4.47 -1.98 22.60
C ILE A 477 5.93 -2.05 23.05
N ARG A 478 6.77 -1.22 22.44
CA ARG A 478 8.21 -1.13 22.72
C ARG A 478 8.58 0.28 23.15
N ARG A 479 9.46 0.41 24.14
CA ARG A 479 10.03 1.70 24.52
C ARG A 479 11.28 1.97 23.69
N ILE A 480 11.18 2.89 22.74
CA ILE A 480 12.28 3.22 21.81
C ILE A 480 13.13 4.40 22.29
N VAL A 481 12.56 5.31 23.08
CA VAL A 481 13.30 6.37 23.78
C VAL A 481 13.00 6.28 25.27
N LYS A 482 14.04 6.18 26.10
CA LYS A 482 13.89 6.24 27.56
C LYS A 482 13.83 7.68 28.01
N SER A 483 12.97 7.97 28.98
CA SER A 483 12.90 9.30 29.59
C SER A 483 14.22 9.64 30.29
N ASP A 484 14.69 10.87 30.15
CA ASP A 484 15.81 11.40 30.92
C ASP A 484 15.41 12.71 31.61
N PRO A 485 15.19 12.68 32.94
CA PRO A 485 14.83 13.87 33.71
C PRO A 485 15.88 14.99 33.67
N LYS A 486 17.17 14.67 33.43
CA LYS A 486 18.23 15.68 33.41
C LYS A 486 18.20 16.56 32.15
N THR A 487 17.76 15.98 31.05
CA THR A 487 17.61 16.65 29.75
C THR A 487 16.16 16.99 29.43
N ASN A 488 15.22 16.67 30.33
CA ASN A 488 13.78 16.76 30.14
C ASN A 488 13.31 16.00 28.87
N LEU A 489 14.01 14.93 28.50
CA LEU A 489 13.68 14.10 27.35
C LEU A 489 12.50 13.19 27.73
N PRO A 490 11.37 13.23 26.99
CA PRO A 490 10.24 12.35 27.24
C PRO A 490 10.57 10.91 26.84
N SER A 491 9.87 9.94 27.45
CA SER A 491 9.89 8.57 26.93
C SER A 491 9.02 8.47 25.69
N VAL A 492 9.45 7.69 24.71
CA VAL A 492 8.68 7.37 23.50
C VAL A 492 8.40 5.88 23.47
N ASP A 493 7.12 5.53 23.44
CA ASP A 493 6.67 4.17 23.14
C ASP A 493 6.26 4.09 21.66
N GLU A 494 6.51 2.94 21.03
CA GLU A 494 6.15 2.64 19.65
C GLU A 494 5.39 1.31 19.58
N VAL A 495 4.44 1.23 18.65
CA VAL A 495 3.72 0.00 18.32
C VAL A 495 3.44 -0.06 16.83
N VAL A 496 3.44 -1.27 16.28
CA VAL A 496 3.03 -1.53 14.90
C VAL A 496 1.61 -2.09 14.89
N VAL A 497 0.75 -1.54 14.05
CA VAL A 497 -0.62 -2.04 13.83
C VAL A 497 -0.76 -2.51 12.39
N PHE A 498 -1.41 -3.65 12.19
CA PHE A 498 -1.64 -4.24 10.87
C PHE A 498 -3.12 -4.18 10.52
N LEU A 499 -3.41 -3.83 9.26
CA LEU A 499 -4.77 -3.72 8.73
C LEU A 499 -5.07 -4.81 7.69
N ASP A 500 -6.25 -5.40 7.77
CA ASP A 500 -6.82 -6.26 6.74
C ASP A 500 -7.69 -5.42 5.77
N HIS A 501 -7.36 -5.45 4.48
CA HIS A 501 -8.14 -4.84 3.40
C HIS A 501 -8.96 -5.89 2.70
N TYR A 502 -10.26 -5.66 2.56
CA TYR A 502 -11.19 -6.59 1.95
C TYR A 502 -11.60 -6.13 0.55
N GLY A 503 -11.48 -7.03 -0.43
CA GLY A 503 -11.91 -6.82 -1.81
C GLY A 503 -12.94 -7.88 -2.22
N LEU A 504 -13.69 -7.60 -3.29
CA LEU A 504 -14.66 -8.54 -3.86
C LEU A 504 -13.98 -9.38 -4.96
N PHE A 505 -13.89 -10.69 -4.75
CA PHE A 505 -13.27 -11.65 -5.67
C PHE A 505 -14.18 -12.87 -5.81
N ASP A 506 -14.53 -13.23 -7.03
CA ASP A 506 -15.39 -14.38 -7.33
C ASP A 506 -16.72 -14.40 -6.54
N GLY A 507 -17.28 -13.21 -6.28
CA GLY A 507 -18.51 -13.03 -5.50
C GLY A 507 -18.34 -13.10 -3.98
N GLU A 508 -17.12 -13.31 -3.48
CA GLU A 508 -16.80 -13.36 -2.06
C GLU A 508 -15.93 -12.18 -1.62
N TYR A 509 -16.13 -11.70 -0.40
CA TYR A 509 -15.24 -10.71 0.19
C TYR A 509 -14.08 -11.38 0.89
N ARG A 510 -12.87 -11.09 0.45
CA ARG A 510 -11.64 -11.69 0.99
C ARG A 510 -10.57 -10.64 1.24
N THR A 511 -9.74 -10.88 2.25
CA THR A 511 -8.56 -10.06 2.47
C THR A 511 -7.65 -10.14 1.25
N PHE A 512 -7.00 -9.04 0.90
CA PHE A 512 -6.00 -9.03 -0.15
C PHE A 512 -4.89 -8.05 0.18
N LEU A 513 -3.76 -8.19 -0.53
CA LEU A 513 -2.66 -7.25 -0.48
C LEU A 513 -2.33 -6.78 -1.90
N ASN A 514 -2.03 -5.50 -2.04
CA ASN A 514 -1.59 -4.89 -3.29
C ASN A 514 -0.68 -3.70 -2.96
N LEU A 515 0.10 -3.24 -3.93
CA LEU A 515 1.01 -2.09 -3.84
C LEU A 515 0.30 -0.76 -3.56
N ASN A 516 -1.02 -0.71 -3.73
CA ASN A 516 -1.84 0.49 -3.54
C ASN A 516 -2.52 0.56 -2.16
N VAL A 517 -2.31 -0.43 -1.28
CA VAL A 517 -2.88 -0.47 0.07
C VAL A 517 -1.78 -0.66 1.10
N HIS A 518 -1.87 0.02 2.24
CA HIS A 518 -0.85 -0.09 3.27
C HIS A 518 -1.38 -0.83 4.49
N ARG A 519 -0.96 -2.09 4.64
CA ARG A 519 -1.26 -2.91 5.83
C ARG A 519 -0.59 -2.46 7.12
N ARG A 520 0.71 -2.11 7.11
CA ARG A 520 1.53 -1.88 8.30
C ARG A 520 1.59 -0.41 8.66
N TRP A 521 1.22 -0.07 9.89
CA TRP A 521 1.19 1.29 10.42
C TRP A 521 2.01 1.39 11.69
N THR A 522 2.70 2.53 11.86
CA THR A 522 3.48 2.80 13.07
C THR A 522 2.83 3.91 13.87
N LEU A 523 2.58 3.63 15.15
CA LEU A 523 2.04 4.60 16.10
C LEU A 523 3.07 4.82 17.21
N GLN A 524 3.17 6.05 17.69
CA GLN A 524 4.03 6.44 18.79
C GLN A 524 3.26 7.30 19.80
N ARG A 525 3.71 7.30 21.05
CA ARG A 525 3.22 8.22 22.10
C ARG A 525 4.35 8.75 22.97
N LEU A 526 4.17 9.97 23.50
CA LEU A 526 5.07 10.58 24.49
C LEU A 526 4.53 10.37 25.89
N ASN A 527 5.37 9.96 26.84
CA ASN A 527 5.05 9.89 28.28
C ASN A 527 3.69 9.25 28.59
N GLU A 528 3.34 8.14 27.91
CA GLU A 528 2.06 7.43 28.05
C GLU A 528 0.80 8.22 27.63
N GLY A 529 0.97 9.35 26.93
CA GLY A 529 -0.12 10.14 26.34
C GLY A 529 -0.78 9.47 25.13
N PRO A 530 -1.55 10.23 24.33
CA PRO A 530 -2.31 9.69 23.21
C PRO A 530 -1.38 9.13 22.14
N TRP A 531 -1.79 8.00 21.56
CA TRP A 531 -1.13 7.42 20.40
C TRP A 531 -1.36 8.28 19.16
N LYS A 532 -0.29 8.49 18.40
CA LYS A 532 -0.28 9.25 17.14
C LYS A 532 0.35 8.43 16.02
N ILE A 533 -0.20 8.56 14.82
CA ILE A 533 0.34 7.93 13.62
C ILE A 533 1.56 8.72 13.15
N THR A 534 2.70 8.07 12.96
CA THR A 534 3.94 8.72 12.50
C THR A 534 4.28 8.41 11.04
N SER A 535 3.62 7.41 10.44
CA SER A 535 3.73 7.06 9.02
C SER A 535 2.59 7.68 8.21
N VAL A 536 2.85 8.78 7.49
CA VAL A 536 1.88 9.36 6.55
C VAL A 536 1.87 8.54 5.26
N GLN A 537 0.81 7.78 5.06
CA GLN A 537 0.58 6.91 3.91
C GLN A 537 -0.94 6.72 3.72
N SER A 538 -1.37 6.14 2.61
CA SER A 538 -2.79 5.86 2.36
C SER A 538 -3.25 4.59 3.06
N VAL A 539 -4.55 4.48 3.35
CA VAL A 539 -5.15 3.23 3.88
C VAL A 539 -4.97 2.08 2.91
#